data_AF-A0AAV6B066-F1
#
_entry.id   AF-A0AAV6B066-F1
#
_cell.length_a   1.000
_cell.length_b   1.000
_cell.length_c   1.000
_cell.angle_alpha   90.00
_cell.angle_beta   90.00
_cell.angle_gamma   90.00
#
_symmetry.space_group_name_H-M   'P 1'
#
loop_
_entity.id
_entity.type
_entity.pdbx_description
1 polymer ?
#
loop_
_entity_poly.entity_id
_entity_poly.type
_entity_poly.pdbx_seq_one_letter_code
_entity_poly.pdbx_strand_id
1 'polypeptide(L)'
;MIKSYPVSPLVEKWKKQLSIDVSDEFNGFHEFHLYECAETGLRFFRPESLTGSANLYAKLEKHAWYYTPRRWEHAMALKDIR
;
A
#
# COMPACT_ATOMS: atom_id res chain seq x y z
N MET A 1 -17.80 8.16 7.32
CA MET A 1 -17.45 7.05 6.42
C MET A 1 -18.00 7.38 5.03
N ILE A 2 -17.20 7.27 3.97
CA ILE A 2 -17.62 7.54 2.59
C ILE A 2 -17.81 6.24 1.80
N LYS A 3 -16.98 5.22 2.05
CA LYS A 3 -17.03 3.98 1.27
C LYS A 3 -16.49 2.78 2.05
N SER A 4 -17.05 1.60 1.79
CA SER A 4 -16.51 0.30 2.26
C SER A 4 -15.89 -0.48 1.11
N TYR A 5 -14.89 -1.30 1.45
CA TYR A 5 -14.14 -2.13 0.53
C TYR A 5 -14.02 -3.55 1.09
N PRO A 6 -14.46 -4.59 0.35
CA PRO A 6 -14.24 -5.97 0.77
C PRO A 6 -12.76 -6.36 0.62
N VAL A 7 -12.25 -7.13 1.57
CA VAL A 7 -10.85 -7.60 1.61
C VAL A 7 -10.60 -8.70 0.58
N SER A 8 -11.53 -9.64 0.41
CA SER A 8 -11.33 -10.82 -0.46
C SER A 8 -10.90 -10.47 -1.90
N PRO A 9 -11.56 -9.53 -2.62
CA PRO A 9 -11.12 -9.14 -3.96
C PRO A 9 -9.72 -8.53 -4.00
N LEU A 10 -9.31 -7.86 -2.93
CA LEU A 10 -7.98 -7.27 -2.83
C LEU A 10 -6.91 -8.34 -2.62
N VAL A 11 -7.16 -9.32 -1.74
CA VAL A 11 -6.27 -10.46 -1.52
C VAL A 11 -6.05 -11.24 -2.83
N GLU A 12 -7.12 -11.54 -3.55
CA GLU A 12 -7.02 -12.25 -4.84
C GLU A 12 -6.25 -11.46 -5.90
N LYS A 13 -6.45 -10.14 -5.93
CA LYS A 13 -5.69 -9.27 -6.84
C LYS A 13 -4.20 -9.29 -6.53
N TRP A 14 -3.81 -9.21 -5.27
CA TRP A 14 -2.41 -9.28 -4.84
C TRP A 14 -1.77 -10.62 -5.17
N LYS A 15 -2.46 -11.72 -4.89
CA LYS A 15 -2.02 -13.07 -5.27
C LYS A 15 -1.80 -13.18 -6.77
N LYS A 16 -2.74 -12.71 -7.58
CA LYS A 16 -2.66 -12.80 -9.05
C LYS A 16 -1.58 -11.92 -9.66
N GLN A 17 -1.38 -10.71 -9.14
CA GLN A 17 -0.50 -9.72 -9.76
C GLN A 17 0.93 -9.75 -9.23
N LEU A 18 1.10 -10.09 -7.97
CA LEU A 18 2.39 -10.00 -7.27
C LEU A 18 2.86 -11.35 -6.71
N SER A 19 2.02 -12.40 -6.77
CA SER A 19 2.28 -13.68 -6.11
C SER A 19 2.54 -13.51 -4.59
N ILE A 20 1.88 -12.51 -3.99
CA ILE A 20 1.98 -12.20 -2.56
C ILE A 20 0.60 -12.43 -1.93
N ASP A 21 0.54 -13.24 -0.88
CA ASP A 21 -0.62 -13.29 0.01
C ASP A 21 -0.52 -12.19 1.07
N VAL A 22 -1.58 -11.38 1.13
CA VAL A 22 -1.75 -10.24 2.06
C VAL A 22 -2.90 -10.47 3.04
N SER A 23 -3.48 -11.67 3.12
CA SER A 23 -4.57 -12.00 4.06
C SER A 23 -4.25 -11.57 5.49
N ASP A 24 -3.02 -11.80 5.93
CA ASP A 24 -2.58 -11.58 7.31
C ASP A 24 -2.51 -10.09 7.66
N GLU A 25 -2.31 -9.22 6.66
CA GLU A 25 -2.27 -7.77 6.83
C GLU A 25 -3.63 -7.20 7.26
N PHE A 26 -4.71 -7.95 7.03
CA PHE A 26 -6.06 -7.54 7.39
C PHE A 26 -6.47 -8.01 8.78
N ASN A 27 -5.64 -8.71 9.56
CA ASN A 27 -5.95 -9.08 10.96
C ASN A 27 -7.35 -9.73 11.15
N GLY A 28 -7.85 -10.48 10.17
CA GLY A 28 -9.19 -11.09 10.19
C GLY A 28 -10.35 -10.18 9.76
N PHE A 29 -10.12 -8.92 9.40
CA PHE A 29 -11.14 -8.03 8.85
C PHE A 29 -11.58 -8.51 7.46
N HIS A 30 -12.90 -8.48 7.22
CA HIS A 30 -13.48 -8.81 5.92
C HIS A 30 -13.72 -7.58 5.04
N GLU A 31 -13.73 -6.39 5.64
CA GLU A 31 -13.85 -5.12 4.96
C GLU A 31 -13.03 -4.03 5.67
N PHE A 32 -12.75 -2.96 4.93
CA PHE A 32 -12.14 -1.75 5.45
C PHE A 32 -12.80 -0.52 4.81
N HIS A 33 -12.61 0.64 5.43
CA HIS A 33 -13.41 1.80 5.08
C HIS A 33 -12.56 3.02 4.79
N LEU A 34 -13.03 3.81 3.82
CA LEU A 34 -12.53 5.15 3.54
C LEU A 34 -13.36 6.17 4.32
N TYR A 35 -12.67 7.01 5.09
CA TYR A 35 -13.22 8.14 5.81
C TYR A 35 -12.74 9.45 5.19
N GLU A 36 -13.47 10.52 5.46
CA GLU A 36 -13.10 11.89 5.12
C GLU A 36 -13.34 12.77 6.35
N CYS A 37 -12.37 13.60 6.70
CA CYS A 37 -12.50 14.59 7.76
C CYS A 37 -13.39 15.74 7.28
N ALA A 38 -14.44 16.06 8.02
CA ALA A 38 -15.39 17.11 7.65
C ALA A 38 -14.77 18.53 7.64
N GLU A 39 -13.71 18.76 8.43
CA GLU A 39 -13.07 20.07 8.54
C GLU A 39 -12.01 20.30 7.45
N THR A 40 -11.19 19.28 7.18
CA THR A 40 -10.02 19.40 6.29
C THR A 40 -10.22 18.77 4.92
N GLY A 41 -11.25 17.94 4.75
CA GLY A 41 -11.44 17.11 3.57
C GLY A 41 -10.43 15.97 3.45
N LEU A 42 -9.56 15.74 4.44
CA LEU A 42 -8.55 14.70 4.39
C LEU A 42 -9.19 13.31 4.35
N ARG A 43 -8.80 12.50 3.38
CA ARG A 43 -9.25 11.11 3.22
C ARG A 43 -8.24 10.12 3.77
N PHE A 44 -8.72 9.13 4.53
CA PHE A 44 -7.88 8.10 5.14
C PHE A 44 -8.62 6.77 5.29
N PHE A 45 -7.87 5.67 5.30
CA PHE A 45 -8.41 4.32 5.51
C PHE A 45 -8.41 3.93 6.99
N ARG A 46 -9.36 3.09 7.38
CA ARG A 46 -9.48 2.48 8.71
C ARG A 46 -9.76 0.97 8.59
N PRO A 47 -9.32 0.15 9.55
CA PRO A 47 -8.59 0.55 10.76
C PRO A 47 -7.14 0.99 10.49
N GLU A 48 -6.54 1.74 11.40
CA GLU A 48 -5.13 2.18 11.28
C GLU A 48 -4.15 1.00 11.22
N SER A 49 -4.56 -0.18 11.69
CA SER A 49 -3.78 -1.41 11.62
C SER A 49 -3.56 -1.95 10.21
N LEU A 50 -4.17 -1.35 9.18
CA LEU A 50 -3.95 -1.70 7.77
C LEU A 50 -2.61 -1.20 7.22
N THR A 51 -1.76 -0.59 8.05
CA THR A 51 -0.38 -0.29 7.68
C THR A 51 0.36 -1.59 7.38
N GLY A 52 1.01 -1.67 6.22
CA GLY A 52 1.77 -2.86 5.82
C GLY A 52 2.81 -3.26 6.88
N SER A 53 2.87 -4.55 7.17
CA SER A 53 3.80 -5.15 8.11
C SER A 53 5.23 -5.22 7.54
N ALA A 54 6.23 -5.35 8.42
CA ALA A 54 7.61 -5.60 8.00
C ALA A 54 7.73 -6.86 7.11
N ASN A 55 6.92 -7.88 7.35
CA ASN A 55 6.88 -9.09 6.54
C ASN A 55 6.36 -8.80 5.11
N LEU A 56 5.35 -7.94 4.96
CA LEU A 56 4.89 -7.49 3.65
C LEU A 56 6.01 -6.79 2.89
N TYR A 57 6.71 -5.86 3.55
CA TYR A 57 7.84 -5.15 2.93
C TYR A 57 8.98 -6.10 2.52
N ALA A 58 9.30 -7.11 3.34
CA ALA A 58 10.30 -8.12 2.99
C ALA A 58 9.90 -8.99 1.77
N LYS A 59 8.58 -9.20 1.55
CA LYS A 59 8.08 -9.86 0.33
C LYS A 59 8.19 -8.92 -0.88
N LEU A 60 7.82 -7.65 -0.72
CA LEU A 60 7.83 -6.63 -1.78
C LEU A 60 9.24 -6.33 -2.29
N GLU A 61 10.22 -6.26 -1.38
CA GLU A 61 11.64 -6.03 -1.68
C GLU A 61 12.21 -6.97 -2.75
N LYS A 62 11.69 -8.19 -2.84
CA LYS A 62 12.15 -9.20 -3.81
C LYS A 62 11.83 -8.82 -5.26
N HIS A 63 10.90 -7.90 -5.48
CA HIS A 63 10.63 -7.39 -6.81
C HIS A 63 11.66 -6.32 -7.20
N ALA A 64 12.35 -6.53 -8.32
CA ALA A 64 13.41 -5.64 -8.81
C ALA A 64 12.98 -4.17 -8.94
N TRP A 65 11.69 -3.92 -9.20
CA TRP A 65 11.16 -2.57 -9.34
C TRP A 65 11.00 -1.83 -8.00
N TYR A 66 10.89 -2.53 -6.87
CA TYR A 66 10.49 -1.97 -5.58
C TYR A 66 11.53 -0.99 -5.01
N TYR A 67 12.77 -1.46 -4.85
CA TYR A 67 13.92 -0.64 -4.43
C TYR A 67 14.84 -0.28 -5.60
N THR A 68 14.26 -0.01 -6.77
CA THR A 68 15.02 0.40 -7.96
C THR A 68 16.04 1.50 -7.60
N PRO A 69 17.36 1.26 -7.79
CA PRO A 69 18.40 2.22 -7.43
C PRO A 69 18.35 3.52 -8.25
N ARG A 70 17.68 3.49 -9.39
CA ARG A 70 17.59 4.62 -10.32
C ARG A 70 16.13 4.99 -10.57
N ARG A 71 15.60 5.83 -9.69
CA ARG A 71 14.29 6.45 -9.89
C ARG A 71 14.44 7.74 -10.73
N TRP A 72 13.36 8.20 -11.35
CA TRP A 72 13.40 9.38 -12.21
C TRP A 72 13.81 10.64 -11.42
N GLU A 73 13.48 10.69 -10.13
CA GLU A 73 13.88 11.73 -9.18
C GLU A 73 15.40 11.83 -9.08
N HIS A 74 16.12 10.70 -9.12
CA HIS A 74 17.58 10.69 -9.06
C HIS A 74 18.18 11.38 -10.29
N ALA A 75 17.59 11.17 -11.47
CA ALA A 75 18.02 11.83 -12.71
C ALA A 75 17.73 13.34 -12.68
N MET A 76 16.67 13.78 -12.00
CA MET A 76 16.40 15.20 -11.80
C MET A 76 17.39 15.81 -10.81
N ALA A 77 17.61 15.18 -9.65
CA ALA A 77 18.53 15.65 -8.62
C ALA A 77 19.98 15.77 -9.12
N LEU A 78 20.43 14.85 -9.99
CA LEU A 78 21.76 14.93 -10.60
C LEU A 78 21.98 16.20 -11.42
N LYS A 79 20.94 16.88 -11.90
CA LYS A 79 21.05 18.17 -12.60
C LYS A 79 21.38 19.33 -11.67
N ASP A 80 21.08 19.19 -10.38
CA ASP A 80 21.30 20.21 -9.36
C ASP A 80 22.66 20.05 -8.65
N ILE A 81 23.32 18.92 -8.86
CA ILE A 81 24.69 18.66 -8.36
C ILE A 81 25.68 19.31 -9.33
N ARG A 82 26.48 20.26 -8.84
CA ARG A 82 27.55 20.97 -9.56
C ARG A 82 28.92 20.41 -9.22
#